data_AF-A0A2I0NDD7-F1
#
_entry.id   AF-A0A2I0NDD7-F1
#
_cell.length_a   1.000
_cell.length_b   1.000
_cell.length_c   1.000
_cell.angle_alpha   90.00
_cell.angle_beta   90.00
_cell.angle_gamma   90.00
#
_symmetry.space_group_name_H-M   'P 1'
#
loop_
_entity.id
_entity.type
_entity.pdbx_description
1 polymer ?
#
loop_
_entity_poly.entity_id
_entity_poly.type
_entity_poly.pdbx_seq_one_letter_code
_entity_poly.pdbx_strand_id
1 'polypeptide(L)' 'MALVEIRDSENLEEALRRFRKICEREGISREIKKRSFYEKPSMTKKKKNEAKKRKLMKKLRKLKAKGLIP' A
#
# COMPACT_ATOMS: atom_id res chain seq x y z
N MET A 1 10.05 -5.22 5.15
CA MET A 1 10.19 -6.60 5.70
C MET A 1 9.23 -6.71 6.88
N ALA A 2 8.48 -7.80 7.03
CA ALA A 2 7.48 -7.91 8.09
C ALA A 2 8.01 -8.77 9.24
N LEU A 3 8.13 -8.19 10.43
CA LEU A 3 8.52 -8.90 11.66
C LEU A 3 7.44 -8.68 12.71
N VAL A 4 7.04 -9.76 13.38
CA VAL A 4 6.07 -9.76 14.48
C VAL A 4 6.60 -10.66 15.57
N GLU A 5 6.82 -10.06 16.75
CA GLU A 5 7.11 -10.80 17.96
C GLU A 5 5.79 -11.26 18.59
N ILE A 6 5.72 -12.54 18.91
CA ILE A 6 4.61 -13.16 19.64
C ILE A 6 4.84 -12.86 21.12
N ARG A 7 3.81 -12.34 21.79
CA ARG A 7 3.84 -12.12 23.25
C ARG A 7 3.20 -13.32 23.92
N ASP A 8 3.67 -13.67 25.12
CA ASP A 8 3.19 -14.85 25.86
C ASP A 8 1.68 -14.82 26.19
N SER A 9 1.08 -13.63 26.15
CA SER A 9 -0.36 -13.42 26.40
C SER A 9 -1.23 -13.42 25.14
N GLU A 10 -0.64 -13.50 23.94
CA GLU A 10 -1.40 -13.42 22.68
C GLU A 10 -1.72 -14.80 22.11
N ASN A 11 -2.94 -14.95 21.58
CA ASN A 11 -3.32 -16.15 20.86
C ASN A 11 -2.68 -16.16 19.46
N LEU A 12 -2.29 -17.34 18.95
CA LEU A 12 -1.59 -17.48 17.67
C LEU A 12 -2.31 -16.77 16.50
N GLU A 13 -3.64 -16.85 16.48
CA GLU A 13 -4.46 -16.25 15.43
C GLU A 13 -4.42 -14.71 15.43
N GLU A 14 -4.28 -14.08 16.59
CA GLU A 14 -4.10 -12.63 16.68
C GLU A 14 -2.74 -12.21 16.14
N ALA A 15 -1.68 -12.94 16.47
CA ALA A 15 -0.34 -12.70 15.95
C ALA A 15 -0.30 -12.81 14.41
N LEU A 16 -0.96 -13.83 13.84
CA LEU A 16 -1.09 -13.99 12.38
C LEU A 16 -1.86 -12.83 11.74
N ARG A 17 -2.93 -12.35 12.38
CA ARG A 17 -3.68 -11.19 11.89
C ARG A 17 -2.84 -9.91 11.91
N ARG A 18 -2.02 -9.70 12.95
CA ARG A 18 -1.06 -8.58 13.02
C ARG A 18 -0.01 -8.69 11.92
N PHE A 19 0.55 -9.88 11.72
CA PHE A 19 1.52 -10.15 10.66
C PHE A 19 0.95 -9.85 9.27
N ARG A 20 -0.26 -10.32 8.97
CA ARG A 20 -0.93 -10.04 7.69
C ARG A 20 -1.11 -8.53 7.46
N LYS A 21 -1.57 -7.79 8.48
CA LYS A 21 -1.68 -6.32 8.40
C LYS A 21 -0.34 -5.65 8.14
N ILE A 22 0.74 -6.15 8.75
CA ILE A 22 2.09 -5.60 8.54
C ILE A 22 2.56 -5.92 7.11
N CYS A 23 2.37 -7.13 6.60
CA CYS A 23 2.67 -7.48 5.21
C CYS A 23 1.91 -6.61 4.20
N GLU A 24 0.64 -6.33 4.46
CA GLU A 24 -0.19 -5.45 3.63
C GLU A 24 0.27 -4.00 3.68
N ARG A 25 0.65 -3.51 4.87
CA ARG A 25 1.19 -2.15 5.09
C ARG A 25 2.54 -1.95 4.41
N GLU A 26 3.44 -2.92 4.56
CA GLU A 26 4.74 -2.98 3.88
C GLU A 26 4.58 -3.16 2.36
N GLY A 27 3.40 -3.58 1.91
CA GLY A 27 3.09 -3.72 0.49
C GLY A 27 3.75 -4.94 -0.16
N ILE A 28 4.17 -5.94 0.64
CA ILE A 28 4.86 -7.15 0.16
C ILE A 28 4.02 -7.86 -0.90
N SER A 29 2.71 -8.02 -0.70
CA SER A 29 1.81 -8.64 -1.68
C SER A 29 1.74 -7.86 -3.00
N ARG A 30 1.84 -6.53 -2.96
CA ARG A 30 1.86 -5.70 -4.18
C ARG A 30 3.18 -5.84 -4.91
N GLU A 31 4.28 -5.98 -4.17
CA GLU A 31 5.61 -6.17 -4.73
C GLU A 31 5.75 -7.52 -5.43
N ILE A 32 5.26 -8.60 -4.81
CA ILE A 32 5.18 -9.92 -5.43
C ILE A 32 4.46 -9.85 -6.78
N LYS A 33 3.26 -9.24 -6.81
CA LYS A 33 2.49 -9.08 -8.06
C LYS A 33 3.18 -8.20 -9.10
N LYS A 34 4.00 -7.24 -8.68
CA LYS A 34 4.75 -6.38 -9.59
C LYS A 34 5.95 -7.11 -10.19
N ARG A 35 6.55 -8.05 -9.45
CA ARG A 35 7.73 -8.82 -9.85
C ARG A 35 7.39 -10.14 -10.55
N SER A 36 6.13 -10.57 -10.55
CA SER A 36 5.71 -11.86 -11.14
C SER A 36 5.88 -11.94 -12.66
N PHE A 37 5.99 -10.81 -13.35
CA PHE A 37 6.28 -10.76 -14.78
C PHE A 37 7.15 -9.56 -15.11
N TYR A 38 7.92 -9.65 -16.19
CA TYR A 38 8.67 -8.51 -16.70
C TYR A 38 7.72 -7.44 -17.23
N GLU A 39 7.88 -6.22 -16.74
CA GLU A 39 7.20 -5.05 -17.25
C GLU A 39 8.22 -4.09 -17.85
N LYS A 40 8.02 -3.71 -19.12
CA LYS A 40 8.91 -2.76 -19.80
C LYS A 40 9.00 -1.46 -18.98
N PRO A 41 10.19 -0.85 -18.82
CA PRO A 41 10.37 0.34 -17.97
C PRO A 41 9.44 1.51 -18.32
N SER A 42 9.09 1.66 -19.60
CA SER A 42 8.10 2.66 -20.06
C SER A 42 6.70 2.44 -19.45
N MET A 43 6.23 1.19 -19.40
CA MET A 43 4.93 0.83 -18.83
C MET A 43 4.91 1.04 -17.32
N THR A 44 5.99 0.67 -16.62
CA THR A 44 6.13 0.94 -15.19
C THR A 44 6.14 2.44 -14.89
N LYS A 45 6.82 3.26 -15.70
CA LYS A 45 6.83 4.72 -15.56
C LYS A 45 5.44 5.32 -15.79
N LYS A 46 4.73 4.84 -16.82
CA LYS A 46 3.34 5.25 -17.11
C LYS A 46 2.40 4.95 -15.93
N LYS A 47 2.39 3.70 -15.44
CA LYS A 47 1.58 3.29 -14.27
C LYS A 47 1.91 4.10 -13.02
N LYS A 48 3.20 4.38 -12.76
CA LYS A 48 3.63 5.22 -11.62
C LYS A 48 3.07 6.64 -11.72
N ASN A 49 3.09 7.24 -12.91
CA ASN A 49 2.58 8.59 -13.13
C ASN A 49 1.05 8.66 -13.00
N GLU A 50 0.33 7.69 -13.55
CA GLU A 50 -1.13 7.58 -13.40
C GLU A 50 -1.54 7.40 -11.94
N ALA A 51 -0.84 6.54 -11.18
CA ALA A 51 -1.09 6.36 -9.76
C ALA A 51 -0.86 7.65 -8.95
N LYS A 52 0.19 8.42 -9.27
CA LYS A 52 0.45 9.73 -8.65
C LYS A 52 -0.65 10.74 -8.97
N LYS A 53 -1.04 10.87 -10.24
CA LYS A 53 -2.15 11.75 -10.66
C LYS A 53 -3.44 11.40 -9.93
N ARG A 54 -3.82 10.12 -9.89
CA ARG A 54 -5.02 9.65 -9.17
C ARG A 54 -4.98 9.99 -7.68
N LYS A 55 -3.82 9.83 -7.03
CA LYS A 55 -3.63 10.19 -5.62
C LYS A 55 -3.78 11.70 -5.39
N LEU A 56 -3.19 12.51 -6.26
CA LEU A 56 -3.30 13.98 -6.21
C LEU A 56 -4.76 14.42 -6.37
N MET A 57 -5.47 13.93 -7.39
CA MET A 57 -6.87 14.27 -7.61
C MET A 57 -7.76 13.90 -6.42
N LYS A 58 -7.51 12.74 -5.78
CA LYS A 58 -8.22 12.34 -4.56
C LYS A 58 -7.93 13.29 -3.39
N LYS A 59 -6.69 13.77 -3.25
CA LYS A 59 -6.31 14.75 -2.21
C LYS A 59 -6.98 16.09 -2.46
N LEU A 60 -6.93 16.59 -3.69
CA LEU A 60 -7.59 17.84 -4.11
C LEU A 60 -9.09 17.79 -3.85
N ARG A 61 -9.76 16.69 -4.22
CA ARG A 61 -11.19 16.50 -3.94
C ARG A 61 -11.51 16.56 -2.45
N LYS A 62 -10.64 16.02 -1.59
CA LYS A 62 -10.81 16.11 -0.13
C LYS A 62 -10.58 17.53 0.40
N LEU A 63 -9.63 18.28 -0.14
CA LEU A 63 -9.35 19.65 0.26
C LEU A 63 -10.49 20.59 -0.16
N LYS A 64 -11.02 20.41 -1.37
CA LYS A 64 -12.21 21.12 -1.86
C LYS A 64 -13.44 20.80 -1.01
N ALA A 65 -13.67 19.54 -0.66
CA ALA A 65 -14.76 19.15 0.25
C ALA A 65 -14.62 19.75 1.66
N LYS A 66 -13.43 20.14 2.07
CA LYS A 66 -13.16 20.84 3.35
C LYS A 66 -13.19 22.37 3.22
N GLY A 67 -13.45 22.92 2.03
CA GLY A 67 -13.45 24.37 1.78
C GLY A 67 -12.05 25.02 1.84
N LEU A 68 -10.97 24.23 1.89
CA LEU A 68 -9.60 24.77 1.99
C LEU A 68 -9.05 25.28 0.65
N ILE A 69 -9.67 24.86 -0.45
CA ILE A 69 -9.31 25.22 -1.82
C ILE A 69 -10.63 25.38 -2.60
N PRO A 70 -10.76 26.39 -3.48
CA PRO A 70 -11.94 26.60 -4.31
C PRO A 70 -12.30 25.40 -5.20
#